data_AF-A0A1F4F0G7-F1
#
_entry.id   AF-A0A1F4F0G7-F1
#
_cell.length_a   1.000
_cell.length_b   1.000
_cell.length_c   1.000
_cell.angle_alpha   90.00
_cell.angle_beta   90.00
_cell.angle_gamma   90.00
#
_symmetry.space_group_name_H-M   'P 1'
#
loop_
_entity.id
_entity.type
_entity.pdbx_description
1 polymer ?
#
loop_
_entity_poly.entity_id
_entity_poly.type
_entity_poly.pdbx_seq_one_letter_code
_entity_poly.pdbx_strand_id
1 'polypeptide(L)'
;MRLAELTERFRRLESHVSQQKGDFSLFALLLREGAPDRWDLIVSAPWVMHDKESALDYFVETIKSVLGAEELVNLSRIVFVDPDDVSIADLNRTVSVEHGSVEMRDTTFSGQPIRQGVIITSKRLAAVAS
;
A
#
# COMPACT_ATOMS: atom_id res chain seq x y z
N MET A 1 13.30 -9.65 -8.44
CA MET A 1 13.72 -9.10 -7.11
C MET A 1 13.26 -10.05 -6.02
N ARG A 2 14.00 -10.23 -4.92
CA ARG A 2 13.55 -11.06 -3.80
C ARG A 2 12.48 -10.32 -2.98
N LEU A 3 11.54 -11.05 -2.39
CA LEU A 3 10.46 -10.45 -1.58
C LEU A 3 11.00 -9.54 -0.47
N ALA A 4 12.01 -10.00 0.29
CA ALA A 4 12.58 -9.20 1.37
C ALA A 4 13.17 -7.86 0.90
N GLU A 5 13.77 -7.83 -0.30
CA GLU A 5 14.31 -6.60 -0.89
C GLU A 5 13.18 -5.64 -1.32
N LEU A 6 12.12 -6.19 -1.92
CA LEU A 6 10.91 -5.45 -2.28
C LEU A 6 10.24 -4.84 -1.04
N THR A 7 10.03 -5.66 0.00
CA THR A 7 9.43 -5.23 1.27
C THR A 7 10.20 -4.08 1.88
N GLU A 8 11.52 -4.19 2.00
CA GLU A 8 12.32 -3.13 2.63
C GLU A 8 12.36 -1.84 1.79
N ARG A 9 12.37 -1.95 0.46
CA ARG A 9 12.24 -0.79 -0.44
C ARG A 9 10.93 -0.05 -0.19
N PHE A 10 9.81 -0.75 -0.22
CA PHE A 10 8.50 -0.13 -0.06
C PHE A 10 8.23 0.31 1.38
N ARG A 11 8.84 -0.32 2.38
CA ARG A 11 8.81 0.16 3.77
C ARG A 11 9.49 1.52 3.91
N ARG A 12 10.64 1.72 3.26
CA ARG A 12 11.29 3.04 3.22
C ARG A 12 10.46 4.10 2.50
N LEU A 13 9.83 3.73 1.39
CA LEU A 13 8.91 4.61 0.66
C LEU A 13 7.72 5.00 1.54
N GLU A 14 7.08 4.04 2.19
CA GLU A 14 5.95 4.26 3.10
C GLU A 14 6.33 5.22 4.23
N SER A 15 7.47 5.00 4.88
CA SER A 15 7.94 5.84 5.98
C SER A 15 8.29 7.26 5.50
N HIS A 16 8.86 7.38 4.30
CA HIS A 16 9.14 8.69 3.70
C HIS A 16 7.85 9.48 3.40
N VAL A 17 6.86 8.83 2.81
CA VAL A 17 5.60 9.48 2.44
C VAL A 17 4.77 9.85 3.66
N SER A 18 4.66 8.95 4.64
CA SER A 18 3.89 9.20 5.87
C SER A 18 4.42 10.40 6.66
N GLN A 19 5.75 10.56 6.73
CA GLN A 19 6.39 11.72 7.36
C GLN A 19 6.09 13.05 6.64
N GLN A 20 5.78 13.03 5.34
CA GLN A 20 5.53 14.23 4.55
C GLN A 20 4.05 14.57 4.38
N LYS A 21 3.20 13.56 4.19
CA LYS A 21 1.78 13.72 3.82
C LYS A 21 0.82 13.35 4.94
N GLY A 22 1.28 12.57 5.91
CA GLY A 22 0.48 12.01 6.99
C GLY A 22 0.25 10.51 6.83
N ASP A 23 -0.29 9.93 7.90
CA ASP A 23 -0.42 8.48 8.07
C ASP A 23 -1.29 7.78 7.00
N PHE A 24 -1.04 6.48 6.86
CA PHE A 24 -1.86 5.57 6.07
C PHE A 24 -2.83 4.78 6.93
N SER A 25 -4.05 4.58 6.42
CA SER A 25 -4.94 3.49 6.87
C SER A 25 -4.44 2.13 6.37
N LEU A 26 -3.91 2.09 5.14
CA LEU A 26 -3.30 0.91 4.53
C LEU A 26 -2.20 1.32 3.57
N PHE A 27 -1.07 0.61 3.63
CA PHE A 27 -0.02 0.62 2.62
C PHE A 27 0.45 -0.82 2.42
N ALA A 28 0.17 -1.40 1.25
CA ALA A 28 0.43 -2.80 0.99
C ALA A 28 0.82 -3.08 -0.46
N LEU A 29 1.60 -4.15 -0.66
CA LEU A 29 1.89 -4.72 -1.97
C LEU A 29 1.13 -6.03 -2.11
N LEU A 30 0.32 -6.17 -3.16
CA LEU A 30 -0.45 -7.37 -3.43
C LEU A 30 -0.10 -7.97 -4.78
N LEU A 31 0.15 -9.28 -4.79
CA LEU A 31 0.37 -10.06 -5.99
C LEU A 31 -0.85 -10.96 -6.21
N ARG A 32 -1.66 -10.59 -7.20
CA ARG A 32 -2.84 -11.36 -7.60
C ARG A 32 -2.45 -12.78 -8.04
N GLU A 33 -3.38 -13.70 -7.84
CA GLU A 33 -3.26 -15.02 -8.44
C GLU A 33 -3.21 -14.93 -9.98
N GLY A 34 -2.33 -15.71 -10.61
CA GLY A 34 -2.11 -15.70 -12.06
C GLY A 34 -1.32 -14.50 -12.63
N ALA A 35 -0.89 -13.53 -11.80
CA ALA A 35 -0.10 -12.39 -12.27
C ALA A 35 1.40 -12.75 -12.47
N PRO A 36 2.07 -12.23 -13.52
CA PRO A 36 3.48 -12.50 -13.81
C PRO A 36 4.41 -11.66 -12.93
N ASP A 37 4.42 -11.92 -11.62
CA ASP A 37 5.26 -11.26 -10.60
C ASP A 37 5.21 -9.72 -10.58
N ARG A 38 4.14 -9.13 -11.13
CA ARG A 38 3.87 -7.69 -11.05
C ARG A 38 2.93 -7.39 -9.89
N TRP A 39 3.43 -6.58 -8.97
CA TRP A 39 2.75 -6.24 -7.74
C TRP A 39 1.85 -5.01 -7.94
N ASP A 40 0.66 -5.04 -7.35
CA ASP A 40 -0.18 -3.86 -7.20
C ASP A 40 0.21 -3.16 -5.89
N LEU A 41 0.44 -1.85 -5.92
CA LEU A 41 0.56 -1.04 -4.71
C LEU A 41 -0.84 -0.58 -4.28
N ILE A 42 -1.27 -0.97 -3.09
CA ILE A 42 -2.54 -0.55 -2.48
C ILE A 42 -2.24 0.52 -1.44
N VAL A 43 -2.91 1.66 -1.57
CA VAL A 43 -2.77 2.79 -0.66
C VAL A 43 -4.14 3.26 -0.21
N SER A 44 -4.29 3.46 1.10
CA SER A 44 -5.48 4.07 1.69
C SER A 44 -5.04 5.11 2.71
N ALA A 45 -5.42 6.37 2.48
CA ALA A 45 -5.23 7.47 3.41
C ALA A 45 -6.20 8.62 3.08
N PRO A 46 -6.66 9.41 4.07
CA PRO A 46 -7.57 10.53 3.84
C PRO A 46 -7.04 11.54 2.82
N TRP A 47 -5.75 11.86 2.88
CA TRP A 47 -5.11 12.83 1.99
C TRP A 47 -5.03 12.35 0.53
N VAL A 48 -4.97 11.04 0.29
CA VAL A 48 -5.01 10.46 -1.07
C VAL A 48 -6.40 10.62 -1.68
N MET A 49 -7.45 10.51 -0.86
CA MET A 49 -8.83 10.56 -1.34
C MET A 49 -9.31 11.97 -1.64
N HIS A 50 -8.71 12.99 -1.02
CA HIS A 50 -9.04 14.39 -1.28
C HIS A 50 -8.71 14.82 -2.71
N ASP A 51 -7.55 14.40 -3.23
CA ASP A 51 -7.11 14.67 -4.60
C ASP A 51 -6.30 13.48 -5.14
N LYS A 52 -6.99 12.58 -5.84
CA LYS A 52 -6.41 11.34 -6.35
C LYS A 52 -5.43 11.56 -7.49
N GLU A 53 -5.62 12.61 -8.29
CA GLU A 53 -4.75 12.89 -9.44
C GLU A 53 -3.40 13.41 -8.93
N SER A 54 -3.42 14.42 -8.07
CA SER A 54 -2.19 14.92 -7.42
C SER A 54 -1.51 13.84 -6.57
N ALA A 55 -2.27 12.96 -5.91
CA ALA A 55 -1.70 11.85 -5.16
C ALA A 55 -1.01 10.83 -6.09
N LEU A 56 -1.59 10.52 -7.25
CA LEU A 56 -0.97 9.63 -8.24
C LEU A 56 0.35 10.19 -8.74
N ASP A 57 0.37 11.46 -9.16
CA ASP A 57 1.58 12.13 -9.63
C ASP A 57 2.66 12.13 -8.55
N TYR A 58 2.29 12.49 -7.32
CA TYR A 58 3.19 12.45 -6.17
C TYR A 58 3.78 11.05 -5.94
N PHE A 59 2.98 9.99 -5.98
CA PHE A 59 3.49 8.63 -5.82
C PHE A 59 4.43 8.22 -6.96
N VAL A 60 4.08 8.55 -8.21
CA VAL A 60 4.92 8.26 -9.38
C VAL A 60 6.29 8.94 -9.24
N GLU A 61 6.31 10.22 -8.88
CA GLU A 61 7.55 10.98 -8.67
C GLU A 61 8.35 10.46 -7.47
N THR A 62 7.68 10.18 -6.36
CA THR A 62 8.35 9.71 -5.13
C THR A 62 8.93 8.31 -5.31
N ILE A 63 8.21 7.39 -5.97
CA ILE A 63 8.75 6.06 -6.28
C ILE A 63 9.99 6.19 -7.18
N LYS A 64 9.93 7.02 -8.23
CA LYS A 64 11.08 7.27 -9.11
C LYS A 64 12.27 7.84 -8.35
N SER A 65 12.03 8.78 -7.43
CA SER A 65 13.07 9.45 -6.65
C SER A 65 13.70 8.54 -5.58
N VAL A 66 12.86 7.80 -4.83
CA VAL A 66 13.29 7.02 -3.66
C VAL A 66 13.77 5.62 -4.06
N LEU A 67 13.10 4.98 -5.03
CA LEU A 67 13.34 3.58 -5.41
C LEU A 67 13.97 3.43 -6.81
N GLY A 68 13.93 4.48 -7.63
CA GLY A 68 14.40 4.46 -9.01
C GLY A 68 13.30 4.15 -10.02
N ALA A 69 13.50 4.57 -11.28
CA ALA A 69 12.52 4.41 -12.35
C ALA A 69 12.19 2.94 -12.68
N GLU A 70 13.15 2.03 -12.52
CA GLU A 70 12.95 0.59 -12.75
C GLU A 70 11.89 -0.02 -11.82
N GLU A 71 11.83 0.46 -10.57
CA GLU A 71 10.86 -0.06 -9.59
C GLU A 71 9.42 0.30 -9.99
N LEU A 72 9.22 1.50 -10.53
CA LEU A 72 7.91 1.91 -11.04
C LEU A 72 7.44 1.02 -12.20
N VAL A 73 8.37 0.58 -13.07
CA VAL A 73 8.07 -0.31 -14.21
C VAL A 73 7.65 -1.72 -13.74
N ASN A 74 8.09 -2.13 -12.55
CA ASN A 74 7.77 -3.45 -11.98
C ASN A 74 6.41 -3.49 -11.26
N LEU A 75 5.82 -2.33 -10.93
CA LEU A 75 4.46 -2.26 -10.45
C LEU A 75 3.46 -2.46 -11.60
N SER A 76 2.40 -3.23 -11.34
CA SER A 76 1.31 -3.35 -12.30
C SER A 76 0.38 -2.13 -12.27
N ARG A 77 0.15 -1.54 -11.10
CA ARG A 77 -0.70 -0.37 -10.87
C ARG A 77 -0.53 0.14 -9.44
N ILE A 78 -0.98 1.37 -9.22
CA ILE A 78 -1.22 1.95 -7.90
C ILE A 78 -2.74 2.06 -7.73
N VAL A 79 -3.27 1.53 -6.63
CA VAL A 79 -4.70 1.49 -6.33
C VAL A 79 -4.97 2.30 -5.07
N PHE A 80 -5.85 3.29 -5.18
CA PHE A 80 -6.32 4.08 -4.07
C PHE A 80 -7.65 3.57 -3.57
N VAL A 81 -7.70 3.20 -2.29
CA VAL A 81 -8.88 2.65 -1.63
C VAL A 81 -9.31 3.61 -0.53
N ASP A 82 -10.60 3.88 -0.44
CA ASP A 82 -11.16 4.77 0.58
C ASP A 82 -10.88 4.20 1.99
N PRO A 83 -10.36 5.00 2.95
CA PRO A 83 -10.24 4.59 4.34
C PRO A 83 -11.51 4.02 4.98
N ASP A 84 -12.69 4.44 4.50
CA ASP A 84 -14.00 3.99 4.99
C ASP A 84 -14.52 2.75 4.23
N ASP A 85 -13.78 2.22 3.26
CA ASP A 85 -14.14 0.98 2.56
C ASP A 85 -14.15 -0.20 3.53
N VAL A 86 -15.19 -1.05 3.43
CA VAL A 86 -15.38 -2.22 4.31
C VAL A 86 -14.17 -3.16 4.30
N SER A 87 -13.50 -3.32 3.16
CA SER A 87 -12.31 -4.17 3.04
C SER A 87 -11.11 -3.61 3.81
N ILE A 88 -10.98 -2.28 3.89
CA ILE A 88 -9.95 -1.62 4.71
C ILE A 88 -10.30 -1.76 6.19
N ALA A 89 -11.56 -1.54 6.55
CA ALA A 89 -12.02 -1.68 7.93
C ALA A 89 -11.84 -3.12 8.46
N ASP A 90 -12.16 -4.14 7.65
CA ASP A 90 -11.99 -5.55 8.01
C ASP A 90 -10.52 -5.94 8.14
N LEU A 91 -9.67 -5.49 7.20
CA LEU A 91 -8.24 -5.74 7.27
C LEU A 91 -7.62 -5.10 8.54
N ASN A 92 -7.93 -3.84 8.81
CA ASN A 92 -7.39 -3.10 9.95
C ASN A 92 -7.87 -3.61 11.32
N ARG A 93 -8.90 -4.48 11.36
CA ARG A 93 -9.32 -5.20 12.58
C ARG A 93 -8.51 -6.46 12.83
N THR A 94 -7.93 -7.05 11.78
CA THR A 94 -7.26 -8.36 11.83
C THR A 94 -5.75 -8.23 11.79
N VAL A 95 -5.23 -7.20 11.13
CA VAL A 95 -3.81 -6.89 11.02
C VAL A 95 -3.57 -5.50 11.62
N SER A 96 -2.53 -5.38 12.44
CA SER A 96 -2.06 -4.10 12.97
C SER A 96 -0.55 -4.04 12.85
N VAL A 97 -0.08 -3.14 11.99
CA VAL A 97 1.35 -2.90 11.74
C VAL A 97 1.51 -1.46 11.26
N GLU A 98 2.58 -0.80 11.69
CA GLU A 98 2.89 0.58 11.30
C GLU A 98 4.40 0.67 11.05
N HIS A 99 4.79 1.12 9.86
CA HIS A 99 6.20 1.19 9.41
C HIS A 99 6.97 -0.14 9.47
N GLY A 100 6.24 -1.26 9.51
CA GLY A 100 6.75 -2.62 9.64
C GLY A 100 6.44 -3.46 8.40
N SER A 101 6.28 -4.76 8.58
CA SER A 101 5.74 -5.61 7.52
C SER A 101 5.12 -6.90 8.06
N VAL A 102 3.98 -7.30 7.51
CA VAL A 102 3.37 -8.62 7.68
C VAL A 102 3.21 -9.27 6.31
N GLU A 103 3.73 -10.48 6.16
CA GLU A 103 3.53 -11.28 4.94
C GLU A 103 2.19 -12.03 4.98
N MET A 104 1.53 -12.09 3.83
CA MET A 104 0.32 -12.87 3.61
C MET A 104 0.49 -13.78 2.39
N ARG A 105 -0.17 -14.94 2.40
CA ARG A 105 -0.21 -15.87 1.26
C ARG A 105 -1.59 -16.49 1.16
N ASP A 106 -1.98 -16.86 -0.06
CA ASP A 106 -3.18 -17.64 -0.38
C ASP A 106 -4.43 -17.11 0.33
N THR A 107 -4.66 -15.81 0.20
CA THR A 107 -5.75 -15.09 0.86
C THR A 107 -6.65 -14.40 -0.17
N THR A 108 -7.73 -13.77 0.31
CA THR A 108 -8.56 -12.88 -0.49
C THR A 108 -8.48 -11.45 0.03
N PHE A 109 -8.47 -10.49 -0.88
CA PHE A 109 -8.57 -9.06 -0.55
C PHE A 109 -9.62 -8.43 -1.45
N SER A 110 -10.64 -7.81 -0.85
CA SER A 110 -11.80 -7.24 -1.56
C SER A 110 -12.44 -8.21 -2.56
N GLY A 111 -12.51 -9.50 -2.19
CA GLY A 111 -13.06 -10.58 -3.04
C GLY A 111 -12.14 -11.08 -4.15
N GLN A 112 -10.93 -10.54 -4.29
CA GLN A 112 -9.94 -10.99 -5.28
C GLN A 112 -8.93 -11.95 -4.65
N PRO A 113 -8.57 -13.06 -5.31
CA PRO A 113 -7.55 -13.98 -4.82
C PRO A 113 -6.16 -13.35 -4.93
N ILE A 114 -5.44 -13.36 -3.80
CA ILE A 114 -4.10 -12.84 -3.65
C ILE A 114 -3.17 -14.02 -3.35
N ARG A 115 -2.25 -14.30 -4.27
CA ARG A 115 -1.22 -15.33 -4.09
C ARG A 115 -0.27 -14.95 -2.97
N GLN A 116 0.16 -13.69 -2.95
CA GLN A 116 1.11 -13.20 -1.97
C GLN A 116 0.89 -11.71 -1.69
N GLY A 117 1.07 -11.31 -0.43
CA GLY A 117 0.91 -9.92 0.00
C GLY A 117 1.96 -9.52 1.02
N VAL A 118 2.27 -8.24 1.06
CA VAL A 118 3.07 -7.60 2.11
C VAL A 118 2.30 -6.38 2.58
N ILE A 119 1.85 -6.40 3.83
CA ILE A 119 1.22 -5.24 4.48
C ILE A 119 2.30 -4.51 5.26
N ILE A 120 2.57 -3.25 4.91
CA ILE A 120 3.61 -2.44 5.56
C ILE A 120 3.00 -1.57 6.67
N THR A 121 1.85 -0.96 6.36
CA THR A 121 1.05 -0.22 7.34
C THR A 121 -0.40 -0.65 7.21
N SER A 122 -1.03 -0.95 8.34
CA SER A 122 -2.45 -1.25 8.50
C SER A 122 -2.84 -0.74 9.88
N LYS A 123 -3.61 0.35 9.87
CA LYS A 123 -3.90 1.15 11.05
C LYS A 123 -5.34 1.61 11.01
N ARG A 124 -6.04 1.44 12.13
CA ARG A 124 -7.30 2.13 12.34
C ARG A 124 -7.01 3.60 12.61
N LEU A 125 -7.29 4.46 11.63
CA LEU A 125 -7.27 5.89 11.88
C LEU A 125 -8.39 6.20 12.88
N ALA A 126 -8.05 6.95 13.93
CA ALA A 126 -9.08 7.50 14.80
C ALA A 126 -9.94 8.45 13.97
N ALA A 127 -11.26 8.32 14.04
CA ALA A 127 -12.15 9.32 13.46
C ALA A 127 -11.76 10.67 14.09
N VAL A 128 -11.49 11.67 13.25
CA VAL A 128 -11.32 13.03 13.75
C VAL A 128 -12.65 13.38 14.41
N ALA A 129 -12.66 13.51 15.73
CA ALA A 129 -13.83 13.99 16.46
C ALA A 129 -14.12 15.40 15.96
N SER A 130 -15.15 15.53 15.13
CA SER A 130 -15.76 16.80 14.71
C SER A 130 -16.61 17.37 15.83
#